data_AF-A0A4Q0XTR3-F1
#
_entry.id   AF-A0A4Q0XTR3-F1
#
_cell.length_a   1.000
_cell.length_b   1.000
_cell.length_c   1.000
_cell.angle_alpha   90.00
_cell.angle_beta   90.00
_cell.angle_gamma   90.00
#
_symmetry.space_group_name_H-M   'P 1'
#
loop_
_entity.id
_entity.type
_entity.pdbx_description
1 polymer ?
#
loop_
_entity_poly.entity_id
_entity_poly.type
_entity_poly.pdbx_seq_one_letter_code
_entity_poly.pdbx_strand_id
1 'polypeptide(L)'
;MIKIDFKKLNGLVPVITQEFGTNEILMLGYMNQEALELTVNTKIVHYFSRSKNRIWKKGETSGHIQKLIDLRVDCDEDTILVIVEQVGNSACHTGSKSCFFRSYLNKKDRINIVESKVANLPTRYGRFNVKAYKDGCQEHLAIMSKDFDCIETPLVRIHSECLTGDSIGSLKCDCNNQLDLALELIAKEGGLVIYHRQEGRNIGLVNKINAYNLQDQGFNTVEANLKLGFQEDERDYRVVEYILKDLGVKQIKLITNNPKKIDFVEQSGIKIIERIPAITKINQHNKNYLQTKKEHFGHLL
;
A
#
# COMPACT_ATOMS: atom_id res chain seq x y z
N MET A 1 -7.33 38.01 -1.72
CA MET A 1 -6.27 36.98 -1.73
C MET A 1 -5.63 36.97 -0.36
N ILE A 2 -5.36 35.79 0.20
CA ILE A 2 -4.60 35.64 1.46
C ILE A 2 -3.20 36.22 1.22
N LYS A 3 -2.68 36.98 2.17
CA LYS A 3 -1.39 37.67 2.04
C LYS A 3 -0.34 36.89 2.83
N ILE A 4 0.68 36.38 2.15
CA ILE A 4 1.76 35.61 2.79
C ILE A 4 2.80 36.56 3.40
N ASP A 5 3.25 36.28 4.62
CA ASP A 5 4.23 37.09 5.33
C ASP A 5 5.67 36.70 4.99
N PHE A 6 6.23 37.39 4.00
CA PHE A 6 7.64 37.25 3.63
C PHE A 6 8.60 38.06 4.53
N LYS A 7 8.13 38.74 5.59
CA LYS A 7 9.03 39.55 6.44
C LYS A 7 9.98 38.70 7.27
N LYS A 8 9.60 37.45 7.56
CA LYS A 8 10.43 36.48 8.28
C LYS A 8 11.48 35.86 7.33
N LEU A 9 12.45 35.17 7.93
CA LEU A 9 13.45 34.33 7.22
C LEU A 9 14.13 34.99 5.99
N ASN A 10 14.40 36.30 6.06
CA ASN A 10 15.05 37.08 5.00
C ASN A 10 14.31 37.06 3.65
N GLY A 11 12.97 37.22 3.66
CA GLY A 11 12.21 37.25 2.41
C GLY A 11 11.79 35.87 1.89
N LEU A 12 11.93 34.83 2.72
CA LEU A 12 11.61 33.46 2.37
C LEU A 12 10.51 32.90 3.27
N VAL A 13 9.71 31.99 2.71
CA VAL A 13 8.76 31.18 3.48
C VAL A 13 9.04 29.70 3.25
N PRO A 14 8.91 28.84 4.28
CA PRO A 14 8.94 27.40 4.10
C PRO A 14 7.76 26.95 3.25
N VAL A 15 8.00 25.92 2.44
CA VAL A 15 7.01 25.40 1.51
C VAL A 15 6.95 23.88 1.65
N ILE A 16 5.84 23.38 2.16
CA ILE A 16 5.56 21.95 2.23
C ILE A 16 4.85 21.56 0.93
N THR A 17 5.33 20.52 0.27
CA THR A 17 4.74 20.03 -0.98
C THR A 17 4.06 18.71 -0.72
N GLN A 18 2.79 18.60 -1.10
CA GLN A 18 1.96 17.42 -0.89
C GLN A 18 1.38 16.90 -2.20
N GLU A 19 1.40 15.58 -2.39
CA GLU A 19 0.76 14.92 -3.53
C GLU A 19 -0.76 14.99 -3.42
N PHE A 20 -1.40 15.39 -4.52
CA PHE A 20 -2.85 15.42 -4.63
C PHE A 20 -3.42 13.99 -4.60
N GLY A 21 -4.47 13.79 -3.82
CA GLY A 21 -5.19 12.51 -3.73
C GLY A 21 -4.60 11.50 -2.75
N THR A 22 -3.28 11.45 -2.54
CA THR A 22 -2.68 10.56 -1.51
C THR A 22 -2.37 11.27 -0.20
N ASN A 23 -2.33 12.61 -0.21
CA ASN A 23 -1.89 13.47 0.91
C ASN A 23 -0.44 13.20 1.35
N GLU A 24 0.35 12.49 0.54
CA GLU A 24 1.75 12.18 0.84
C GLU A 24 2.61 13.46 0.79
N ILE A 25 3.38 13.72 1.85
CA ILE A 25 4.33 14.84 1.86
C ILE A 25 5.54 14.47 1.00
N LEU A 26 5.78 15.26 -0.05
CA LEU A 26 6.83 15.04 -1.03
C LEU A 26 8.14 15.69 -0.62
N MET A 27 8.12 16.96 -0.23
CA MET A 27 9.33 17.69 0.14
C MET A 27 9.05 18.96 0.94
N LEU A 28 10.12 19.49 1.54
CA LEU A 28 10.20 20.84 2.07
C LEU A 28 11.12 21.66 1.15
N GLY A 29 10.62 22.79 0.67
CA GLY A 29 11.36 23.80 -0.06
C GLY A 29 11.21 25.18 0.60
N TYR A 30 11.69 26.20 -0.09
CA TYR A 30 11.48 27.59 0.29
C TYR A 30 11.02 28.36 -0.96
N MET A 31 10.25 29.42 -0.78
CA MET A 31 9.91 30.38 -1.82
C MET A 31 10.20 31.79 -1.32
N ASN A 32 10.68 32.66 -2.21
CA ASN A 32 10.50 34.10 -2.07
C ASN A 32 9.22 34.53 -2.80
N GLN A 33 8.86 35.80 -2.72
CA GLN A 33 7.67 36.33 -3.37
C GLN A 33 7.64 36.04 -4.88
N GLU A 34 8.77 36.23 -5.58
CA GLU A 34 8.88 35.99 -7.02
C GLU A 34 8.67 34.50 -7.39
N ALA A 35 9.22 33.56 -6.61
CA ALA A 35 9.01 32.13 -6.85
C ALA A 35 7.55 31.71 -6.66
N LEU A 36 6.85 32.32 -5.69
CA LEU A 36 5.42 32.13 -5.50
C LEU A 36 4.62 32.63 -6.71
N GLU A 37 4.91 33.85 -7.17
CA GLU A 37 4.24 34.45 -8.34
C GLU A 37 4.44 33.60 -9.60
N LEU A 38 5.68 33.15 -9.85
CA LEU A 38 5.99 32.22 -10.95
C LEU A 38 5.22 30.90 -10.83
N THR A 39 5.09 30.37 -9.61
CA THR A 39 4.33 29.13 -9.37
C THR A 39 2.84 29.29 -9.71
N VAL A 40 2.22 30.38 -9.26
CA VAL A 40 0.81 30.67 -9.53
C VAL A 40 0.55 30.89 -11.02
N ASN A 41 1.46 31.60 -11.70
CA ASN A 41 1.32 31.98 -13.11
C ASN A 41 1.57 30.80 -14.06
N THR A 42 2.63 30.02 -13.81
CA THR A 42 3.03 28.93 -14.71
C THR A 42 2.30 27.62 -14.43
N LYS A 43 1.63 27.50 -13.28
CA LYS A 43 1.09 26.24 -12.73
C LYS A 43 2.15 25.14 -12.56
N ILE A 44 3.42 25.51 -12.49
CA ILE A 44 4.54 24.61 -12.18
C ILE A 44 5.26 25.16 -10.96
N VAL A 45 5.60 24.31 -10.00
CA VAL A 45 6.22 24.77 -8.76
C VAL A 45 7.65 25.27 -8.99
N HIS A 46 7.90 26.49 -8.53
CA HIS A 46 9.21 27.14 -8.48
C HIS A 46 9.63 27.31 -7.02
N TYR A 47 10.85 26.91 -6.69
CA TYR A 47 11.43 27.08 -5.36
C TYR A 47 12.56 28.10 -5.41
N PHE A 48 12.87 28.70 -4.26
CA PHE A 48 14.10 29.45 -4.05
C PHE A 48 15.17 28.54 -3.44
N SER A 49 16.29 28.37 -4.15
CA SER A 49 17.44 27.62 -3.65
C SER A 49 18.28 28.50 -2.75
N ARG A 50 18.26 28.25 -1.44
CA ARG A 50 19.06 29.00 -0.45
C ARG A 50 20.57 28.85 -0.65
N SER A 51 21.04 27.71 -1.14
CA SER A 51 22.47 27.46 -1.38
C SER A 51 22.97 28.05 -2.69
N LYS A 52 22.15 28.06 -3.74
CA LYS A 52 22.50 28.63 -5.05
C LYS A 52 22.04 30.08 -5.22
N ASN A 53 21.35 30.63 -4.23
CA ASN A 53 20.77 31.97 -4.21
C ASN A 53 20.01 32.34 -5.50
N ARG A 54 19.15 31.43 -5.99
CA ARG A 54 18.38 31.60 -7.23
C ARG A 54 17.05 30.86 -7.18
N ILE A 55 16.10 31.31 -7.99
CA ILE A 55 14.86 30.57 -8.26
C ILE A 55 15.19 29.34 -9.12
N TRP A 56 14.47 28.26 -8.86
CA TRP A 56 14.62 26.96 -9.50
C TRP A 56 13.25 26.39 -9.84
N LYS A 57 13.03 26.08 -11.13
CA LYS A 57 11.83 25.38 -11.58
C LYS A 57 11.98 23.89 -11.30
N LYS A 58 11.07 23.30 -10.50
CA LYS A 58 11.15 21.88 -10.17
C LYS A 58 11.08 21.02 -11.43
N GLY A 59 12.07 20.15 -11.60
CA GLY A 59 12.16 19.23 -12.73
C GLY A 59 12.74 19.85 -14.01
N GLU A 60 13.32 21.06 -13.97
CA GLU A 60 13.93 21.69 -15.15
C GLU A 60 14.97 20.82 -15.86
N THR A 61 15.74 20.03 -15.11
CA THR A 61 16.78 19.14 -15.64
C THR A 61 16.30 17.70 -15.77
N SER A 62 15.53 17.21 -14.78
CA SER A 62 15.17 15.79 -14.69
C SER A 62 13.85 15.42 -15.36
N GLY A 63 13.02 16.40 -15.75
CA GLY A 63 11.66 16.17 -16.22
C GLY A 63 10.64 15.83 -15.13
N HIS A 64 11.08 15.60 -13.89
CA HIS A 64 10.19 15.33 -12.74
C HIS A 64 9.58 16.62 -12.19
N ILE A 65 8.61 17.18 -12.91
CA ILE A 65 7.94 18.43 -12.59
C ILE A 65 6.82 18.27 -11.55
N GLN A 66 6.47 19.35 -10.86
CA GLN A 66 5.33 19.41 -9.95
C GLN A 66 4.31 20.39 -10.50
N LYS A 67 3.15 19.90 -10.93
CA LYS A 67 2.06 20.73 -11.43
C LYS A 67 1.20 21.21 -10.27
N LEU A 68 0.94 22.51 -10.20
CA LEU A 68 0.17 23.12 -9.13
C LEU A 68 -1.32 22.76 -9.24
N ILE A 69 -1.90 22.24 -8.15
CA ILE A 69 -3.34 22.03 -7.99
C ILE A 69 -3.94 23.08 -7.05
N ASP A 70 -3.34 23.29 -5.88
CA ASP A 70 -3.85 24.22 -4.87
C ASP A 70 -2.71 24.81 -4.03
N LEU A 71 -2.95 25.97 -3.41
CA LEU A 71 -2.07 26.63 -2.45
C LEU A 71 -2.86 26.94 -1.18
N ARG A 72 -2.34 26.48 -0.05
CA ARG A 72 -2.88 26.81 1.28
C ARG A 72 -1.80 27.48 2.10
N VAL A 73 -2.24 28.33 3.01
CA VAL A 73 -1.38 29.05 3.93
C VAL A 73 -1.79 28.65 5.34
N ASP A 74 -0.84 28.52 6.25
CA ASP A 74 -1.10 28.25 7.65
C ASP A 74 -1.71 29.45 8.40
N CYS A 75 -1.96 29.29 9.71
CA CYS A 75 -2.76 30.25 10.47
C CYS A 75 -2.05 31.56 10.80
N ASP A 76 -0.72 31.60 10.79
CA ASP A 76 0.10 32.80 10.98
C ASP A 76 0.77 33.30 9.69
N GLU A 77 0.32 32.78 8.55
CA GLU A 77 0.61 33.25 7.20
C GLU A 77 2.08 33.16 6.76
N ASP A 78 2.90 32.34 7.41
CA ASP A 78 4.34 32.27 7.16
C ASP A 78 4.82 30.96 6.52
N THR A 79 3.93 29.98 6.35
CA THR A 79 4.22 28.71 5.68
C THR A 79 3.19 28.38 4.61
N ILE A 80 3.67 27.87 3.47
CA ILE A 80 2.81 27.48 2.34
C ILE A 80 2.73 25.96 2.24
N LEU A 81 1.52 25.43 2.12
CA LEU A 81 1.25 24.08 1.64
C LEU A 81 0.89 24.13 0.15
N VAL A 82 1.74 23.54 -0.68
CA VAL A 82 1.54 23.41 -2.13
C VAL A 82 1.02 22.01 -2.42
N ILE A 83 -0.19 21.92 -2.93
CA ILE A 83 -0.78 20.66 -3.37
C ILE A 83 -0.49 20.51 -4.86
N VAL A 84 0.12 19.38 -5.23
CA VAL A 84 0.64 19.17 -6.59
C VAL A 84 0.23 17.82 -7.15
N GLU A 85 0.16 17.72 -8.47
CA GLU A 85 0.29 16.47 -9.21
C GLU A 85 1.78 16.28 -9.55
N GLN A 86 2.44 15.27 -8.96
CA GLN A 86 3.84 14.95 -9.28
C GLN A 86 3.91 14.22 -10.63
N VAL A 87 4.63 14.81 -11.58
CA VAL A 87 4.94 14.15 -12.85
C VAL A 87 6.25 13.39 -12.73
N GLY A 88 6.23 12.11 -13.12
CA GLY A 88 7.33 11.17 -12.94
C GLY A 88 7.49 10.68 -11.50
N ASN A 89 8.49 9.84 -11.25
CA ASN A 89 8.48 8.97 -10.06
C ASN A 89 9.19 9.52 -8.82
N SER A 90 9.79 10.72 -8.90
CA SER A 90 10.60 11.25 -7.78
C SER A 90 10.43 12.76 -7.55
N ALA A 91 10.13 13.14 -6.30
CA ALA A 91 10.32 14.51 -5.85
C ALA A 91 11.77 14.74 -5.37
N CYS A 92 12.43 13.70 -4.85
CA CYS A 92 13.77 13.78 -4.29
C CYS A 92 14.87 13.56 -5.35
N HIS A 93 16.00 14.25 -5.19
CA HIS A 93 17.16 14.08 -6.06
C HIS A 93 17.83 12.69 -5.93
N THR A 94 17.51 11.93 -4.88
CA THR A 94 17.97 10.55 -4.69
C THR A 94 17.16 9.53 -5.50
N GLY A 95 16.13 9.96 -6.22
CA GLY A 95 15.19 9.09 -6.92
C GLY A 95 14.02 8.61 -6.05
N SER A 96 14.00 8.95 -4.75
CA SER A 96 12.86 8.65 -3.88
C SER A 96 11.65 9.51 -4.20
N LYS A 97 10.44 8.95 -4.06
CA LYS A 97 9.18 9.69 -4.26
C LYS A 97 9.08 10.91 -3.35
N SER A 98 9.45 10.75 -2.08
CA SER A 98 9.49 11.81 -1.06
C SER A 98 10.91 12.03 -0.53
N CYS A 99 11.24 13.27 -0.14
CA CYS A 99 12.44 13.60 0.64
C CYS A 99 12.39 13.04 2.07
N PHE A 100 11.21 12.66 2.57
CA PHE A 100 10.98 12.12 3.91
C PHE A 100 10.97 10.59 3.94
N PHE A 101 11.78 9.96 3.08
CA PHE A 101 11.83 8.50 2.95
C PHE A 101 12.57 7.78 4.09
N ARG A 102 13.31 8.51 4.94
CA ARG A 102 14.06 7.94 6.06
C ARG A 102 13.28 8.04 7.37
N SER A 103 13.29 6.96 8.14
CA SER A 103 12.68 6.88 9.46
C SER A 103 13.70 7.18 10.55
N TYR A 104 13.33 8.01 11.53
CA TYR A 104 14.10 8.16 12.78
C TYR A 104 13.82 7.03 13.79
N LEU A 105 12.57 6.55 13.87
CA LEU A 105 12.20 5.45 14.76
C LEU A 105 12.49 4.10 14.10
N ASN A 106 12.72 3.04 14.88
CA ASN A 106 12.79 1.70 14.30
C ASN A 106 11.40 1.29 13.79
N LYS A 107 11.34 0.46 12.74
CA LYS A 107 10.08 -0.06 12.21
C LYS A 107 9.23 -0.80 13.26
N LYS A 108 9.86 -1.36 14.30
CA LYS A 108 9.20 -2.07 15.40
C LYS A 108 8.48 -1.12 16.38
N ASP A 109 8.94 0.13 16.50
CA ASP A 109 8.43 1.10 17.47
C ASP A 109 7.27 1.95 16.90
N ARG A 110 6.84 1.66 15.67
CA ARG A 110 5.86 2.45 14.90
C ARG A 110 4.45 1.83 14.84
N ILE A 111 4.19 0.78 15.61
CA ILE A 111 2.92 0.07 15.53
C ILE A 111 1.90 0.81 16.40
N ASN A 112 1.08 1.65 15.78
CA ASN A 112 -0.13 2.21 16.39
C ASN A 112 -1.34 1.56 15.72
N ILE A 113 -1.56 0.28 16.03
CA ILE A 113 -2.70 -0.47 15.52
C ILE A 113 -3.90 -0.20 16.44
N VAL A 114 -4.99 0.29 15.86
CA VAL A 114 -6.27 0.44 16.56
C VAL A 114 -7.13 -0.79 16.27
N GLU A 115 -7.70 -1.38 17.32
CA GLU A 115 -8.47 -2.62 17.22
C GLU A 115 -9.97 -2.39 17.47
N SER A 116 -10.81 -3.11 16.74
CA SER A 116 -12.23 -3.19 17.06
C SER A 116 -12.49 -4.24 18.15
N LYS A 117 -13.70 -4.19 18.73
CA LYS A 117 -14.25 -5.35 19.42
C LYS A 117 -14.60 -6.45 18.40
N VAL A 118 -14.71 -7.70 18.88
CA VAL A 118 -15.17 -8.82 18.08
C VAL A 118 -16.67 -8.67 17.77
N ALA A 119 -17.07 -8.97 16.54
CA ALA A 119 -18.47 -8.96 16.09
C ALA A 119 -18.84 -10.27 15.37
N ASN A 120 -20.13 -10.60 15.34
CA ASN A 120 -20.65 -11.75 14.60
C ASN A 120 -20.82 -11.42 13.11
N LEU A 121 -20.40 -12.30 12.22
CA LEU A 121 -20.60 -12.17 10.78
C LEU A 121 -21.20 -13.46 10.18
N PRO A 122 -22.52 -13.54 9.96
CA PRO A 122 -23.12 -14.63 9.21
C PRO A 122 -22.83 -14.46 7.70
N THR A 123 -22.45 -15.55 7.03
CA THR A 123 -22.11 -15.56 5.60
C THR A 123 -22.68 -16.79 4.91
N ARG A 124 -22.58 -16.85 3.57
CA ARG A 124 -22.90 -18.05 2.79
C ARG A 124 -22.01 -19.26 3.08
N TYR A 125 -20.82 -19.03 3.64
CA TYR A 125 -19.86 -20.09 3.99
C TYR A 125 -20.08 -20.65 5.39
N GLY A 126 -20.73 -19.87 6.26
CA GLY A 126 -20.90 -20.21 7.67
C GLY A 126 -21.01 -18.97 8.55
N ARG A 127 -21.02 -19.20 9.87
CA ARG A 127 -21.02 -18.13 10.88
C ARG A 127 -19.60 -17.88 11.35
N PHE A 128 -19.17 -16.63 11.33
CA PHE A 128 -17.84 -16.23 11.77
C PHE A 128 -17.90 -15.22 12.93
N ASN A 129 -16.77 -15.07 13.60
CA ASN A 129 -16.41 -13.90 14.38
C ASN A 129 -15.46 -13.04 13.55
N VAL A 130 -15.56 -11.72 13.66
CA VAL A 130 -14.65 -10.79 12.98
C VAL A 130 -14.09 -9.75 13.93
N LYS A 131 -12.82 -9.38 13.71
CA LYS A 131 -12.12 -8.29 14.42
C LYS A 131 -11.35 -7.45 13.41
N ALA A 132 -11.53 -6.14 13.44
CA ALA A 132 -10.88 -5.20 12.54
C ALA A 132 -9.64 -4.58 13.21
N TYR A 133 -8.62 -4.31 12.38
CA TYR A 133 -7.34 -3.74 12.81
C TYR A 133 -6.98 -2.60 11.87
N LYS A 134 -6.77 -1.41 12.40
CA LYS A 134 -6.38 -0.23 11.63
C LYS A 134 -4.91 0.07 11.82
N ASP A 135 -4.12 -0.06 10.75
CA ASP A 135 -2.71 0.32 10.68
C ASP A 135 -2.57 1.57 9.81
N GLY A 136 -2.40 2.73 10.46
CA GLY A 136 -2.41 4.03 9.77
C GLY A 136 -3.75 4.31 9.07
N CYS A 137 -3.72 4.33 7.73
CA CYS A 137 -4.92 4.50 6.89
C CYS A 137 -5.50 3.19 6.35
N GLN A 138 -4.82 2.05 6.57
CA GLN A 138 -5.29 0.74 6.14
C GLN A 138 -6.11 0.10 7.26
N GLU A 139 -7.20 -0.58 6.88
CA GLU A 139 -8.04 -1.32 7.81
C GLU A 139 -8.09 -2.76 7.35
N HIS A 140 -7.66 -3.69 8.18
CA HIS A 140 -7.58 -5.12 7.90
C HIS A 140 -8.65 -5.86 8.71
N LEU A 141 -8.99 -7.09 8.30
CA LEU A 141 -10.03 -7.89 8.96
C LEU A 141 -9.52 -9.30 9.27
N ALA A 142 -9.61 -9.69 10.53
CA ALA A 142 -9.52 -11.10 10.93
C ALA A 142 -10.93 -11.70 10.86
N ILE A 143 -11.08 -12.81 10.15
CA ILE A 143 -12.31 -13.59 10.03
C ILE A 143 -12.05 -14.97 10.64
N MET A 144 -12.66 -15.23 11.78
CA MET A 144 -12.40 -16.40 12.61
C MET A 144 -13.62 -17.32 12.62
N SER A 145 -13.39 -18.62 12.59
CA SER A 145 -14.44 -19.60 12.91
C SER A 145 -14.97 -19.38 14.33
N LYS A 146 -16.19 -19.87 14.60
CA LYS A 146 -16.85 -19.64 15.90
C LYS A 146 -16.13 -20.27 17.08
N ASP A 147 -15.45 -21.37 16.82
CA ASP A 147 -14.69 -22.20 17.75
C ASP A 147 -13.20 -21.84 17.77
N PHE A 148 -12.76 -20.78 17.08
CA PHE A 148 -11.36 -20.43 16.89
C PHE A 148 -10.53 -20.45 18.18
N ASP A 149 -11.07 -19.90 19.28
CA ASP A 149 -10.38 -19.82 20.58
C ASP A 149 -10.10 -21.21 21.21
N CYS A 150 -10.79 -22.25 20.75
CA CYS A 150 -10.63 -23.63 21.20
C CYS A 150 -9.65 -24.44 20.34
N ILE A 151 -9.08 -23.86 19.28
CA ILE A 151 -8.24 -24.57 18.30
C ILE A 151 -6.77 -24.27 18.54
N GLU A 152 -6.01 -25.30 18.91
CA GLU A 152 -4.56 -25.15 19.15
C GLU A 152 -3.77 -24.90 17.86
N THR A 153 -4.18 -25.51 16.74
CA THR A 153 -3.51 -25.40 15.43
C THR A 153 -4.51 -25.03 14.33
N PRO A 154 -4.97 -23.76 14.29
CA PRO A 154 -5.97 -23.34 13.31
C PRO A 154 -5.44 -23.39 11.87
N LEU A 155 -6.35 -23.63 10.93
CA LEU A 155 -6.11 -23.28 9.53
C LEU A 155 -5.98 -21.76 9.42
N VAL A 156 -4.93 -21.28 8.76
CA VAL A 156 -4.72 -19.84 8.58
C VAL A 156 -4.49 -19.51 7.11
N ARG A 157 -5.23 -18.52 6.61
CA ARG A 157 -5.05 -17.92 5.29
C ARG A 157 -4.74 -16.45 5.44
N ILE A 158 -3.56 -16.04 4.98
CA ILE A 158 -3.24 -14.62 4.78
C ILE A 158 -3.69 -14.25 3.37
N HIS A 159 -4.81 -13.55 3.22
CA HIS A 159 -5.37 -13.14 1.93
C HIS A 159 -5.02 -11.69 1.63
N SER A 160 -4.33 -11.43 0.52
CA SER A 160 -4.10 -10.05 0.07
C SER A 160 -5.33 -9.58 -0.70
N GLU A 161 -5.89 -8.45 -0.30
CA GLU A 161 -7.08 -7.83 -0.92
C GLU A 161 -6.93 -7.74 -2.44
N CYS A 162 -8.00 -8.12 -3.14
CA CYS A 162 -8.12 -7.99 -4.58
C CYS A 162 -9.58 -7.67 -4.93
N LEU A 163 -9.96 -6.40 -4.96
CA LEU A 163 -11.34 -5.96 -5.20
C LEU A 163 -11.93 -6.60 -6.47
N THR A 164 -11.17 -6.55 -7.57
CA THR A 164 -11.60 -7.08 -8.87
C THR A 164 -11.88 -8.59 -8.81
N GLY A 165 -11.10 -9.35 -8.06
CA GLY A 165 -11.36 -10.76 -7.83
C GLY A 165 -12.50 -10.93 -6.82
N ASP A 166 -12.23 -10.54 -5.59
CA ASP A 166 -12.99 -10.88 -4.39
C ASP A 166 -14.44 -10.40 -4.43
N SER A 167 -14.72 -9.24 -5.03
CA SER A 167 -16.06 -8.64 -5.05
C SER A 167 -16.72 -8.61 -6.44
N ILE A 168 -15.92 -8.50 -7.52
CA ILE A 168 -16.43 -8.30 -8.88
C ILE A 168 -16.40 -9.61 -9.70
N GLY A 169 -15.72 -10.66 -9.23
CA GLY A 169 -15.68 -11.96 -9.91
C GLY A 169 -14.76 -11.98 -11.14
N SER A 170 -13.70 -11.18 -11.15
CA SER A 170 -12.73 -11.14 -12.25
C SER A 170 -12.09 -12.50 -12.51
N LEU A 171 -12.10 -12.93 -13.78
CA LEU A 171 -11.44 -14.15 -14.25
C LEU A 171 -9.94 -13.97 -14.53
N LYS A 172 -9.42 -12.73 -14.51
CA LYS A 172 -8.00 -12.42 -14.75
C LYS A 172 -7.07 -12.91 -13.64
N CYS A 173 -7.61 -13.27 -12.47
CA CYS A 173 -6.85 -13.78 -11.33
C CYS A 173 -7.57 -14.94 -10.64
N ASP A 174 -6.90 -15.56 -9.67
CA ASP A 174 -7.43 -16.66 -8.85
C ASP A 174 -7.78 -16.22 -7.41
N CYS A 175 -7.74 -14.90 -7.12
CA CYS A 175 -7.89 -14.37 -5.76
C CYS A 175 -9.23 -14.76 -5.13
N ASN A 176 -10.34 -14.59 -5.84
CA ASN A 176 -11.66 -14.94 -5.33
C ASN A 176 -11.77 -16.43 -5.01
N ASN A 177 -11.37 -17.31 -5.94
CA ASN A 177 -11.39 -18.75 -5.71
C ASN A 177 -10.55 -19.18 -4.50
N GLN A 178 -9.42 -18.49 -4.24
CA GLN A 178 -8.60 -18.78 -3.07
C GLN A 178 -9.22 -18.25 -1.76
N LEU A 179 -9.93 -17.13 -1.79
CA LEU A 179 -10.67 -16.62 -0.64
C LEU A 179 -11.83 -17.54 -0.29
N ASP A 180 -12.61 -17.94 -1.30
CA ASP A 180 -13.74 -18.84 -1.18
C ASP A 180 -13.31 -20.19 -0.60
N LEU A 181 -12.28 -20.81 -1.17
CA LEU A 181 -11.68 -22.05 -0.64
C LEU A 181 -11.29 -21.89 0.83
N ALA A 182 -10.64 -20.79 1.20
CA ALA A 182 -10.20 -20.59 2.57
C ALA A 182 -11.38 -20.42 3.54
N LEU A 183 -12.40 -19.65 3.16
CA LEU A 183 -13.61 -19.44 3.96
C LEU A 183 -14.40 -20.75 4.14
N GLU A 184 -14.50 -21.57 3.10
CA GLU A 184 -15.11 -22.91 3.19
C GLU A 184 -14.34 -23.83 4.14
N LEU A 185 -13.00 -23.86 4.02
CA LEU A 185 -12.15 -24.69 4.88
C LEU A 185 -12.26 -24.26 6.35
N ILE A 186 -12.10 -22.97 6.65
CA ILE A 186 -12.17 -22.49 8.04
C ILE A 186 -13.58 -22.60 8.63
N ALA A 187 -14.64 -22.58 7.81
CA ALA A 187 -16.00 -22.83 8.30
C ALA A 187 -16.21 -24.29 8.74
N LYS A 188 -15.52 -25.22 8.07
CA LYS A 188 -15.67 -26.66 8.31
C LYS A 188 -14.72 -27.20 9.37
N GLU A 189 -13.46 -26.79 9.32
CA GLU A 189 -12.37 -27.34 10.14
C GLU A 189 -11.89 -26.35 11.22
N GLY A 190 -12.41 -25.13 11.18
CA GLY A 190 -12.03 -24.06 12.09
C GLY A 190 -10.74 -23.35 11.68
N GLY A 191 -10.65 -22.05 11.96
CA GLY A 191 -9.47 -21.27 11.60
C GLY A 191 -9.69 -19.78 11.42
N LEU A 192 -8.75 -19.16 10.71
CA LEU A 192 -8.62 -17.71 10.54
C LEU A 192 -8.28 -17.34 9.09
N VAL A 193 -9.04 -16.42 8.52
CA VAL A 193 -8.65 -15.66 7.32
C VAL A 193 -8.26 -14.26 7.75
N ILE A 194 -7.04 -13.84 7.44
CA ILE A 194 -6.59 -12.45 7.57
C ILE A 194 -6.77 -11.78 6.22
N TYR A 195 -7.78 -10.92 6.11
CA TYR A 195 -8.02 -10.08 4.94
C TYR A 195 -7.12 -8.85 4.99
N HIS A 196 -5.94 -8.99 4.38
CA HIS A 196 -4.87 -8.01 4.37
C HIS A 196 -5.09 -6.97 3.26
N ARG A 197 -5.68 -5.82 3.63
CA ARG A 197 -6.02 -4.68 2.75
C ARG A 197 -4.84 -3.91 2.17
N GLN A 198 -4.07 -4.59 1.33
CA GLN A 198 -2.99 -4.06 0.49
C GLN A 198 -3.19 -4.44 -0.97
N GLU A 199 -4.18 -3.81 -1.62
CA GLU A 199 -4.53 -4.01 -3.02
C GLU A 199 -3.33 -3.83 -3.97
N GLY A 200 -3.27 -4.69 -4.99
CA GLY A 200 -2.26 -4.60 -6.05
C GLY A 200 -0.83 -4.87 -5.59
N ARG A 201 -0.62 -5.59 -4.48
CA ARG A 201 0.69 -5.67 -3.80
C ARG A 201 1.14 -4.32 -3.24
N ASN A 202 0.18 -3.59 -2.66
CA ASN A 202 0.35 -2.28 -2.03
C ASN A 202 0.61 -1.11 -3.01
N ILE A 203 0.47 -1.30 -4.32
CA ILE A 203 0.48 -0.18 -5.29
C ILE A 203 -0.90 0.50 -5.41
N GLY A 204 -1.95 -0.11 -4.85
CA GLY A 204 -3.33 0.40 -4.87
C GLY A 204 -4.11 0.06 -6.14
N LEU A 205 -5.42 0.29 -6.08
CA LEU A 205 -6.37 -0.10 -7.14
C LEU A 205 -6.12 0.65 -8.46
N VAL A 206 -5.91 1.96 -8.41
CA VAL A 206 -5.68 2.79 -9.62
C VAL A 206 -4.50 2.25 -10.42
N ASN A 207 -3.37 2.00 -9.75
CA ASN A 207 -2.16 1.51 -10.41
C ASN A 207 -2.31 0.07 -10.89
N LYS A 208 -3.07 -0.77 -10.17
CA LYS A 208 -3.44 -2.11 -10.66
C LYS A 208 -4.22 -2.05 -11.97
N ILE A 209 -5.19 -1.13 -12.09
CA ILE A 209 -5.94 -0.96 -13.35
C ILE A 209 -5.03 -0.42 -14.46
N ASN A 210 -4.13 0.52 -14.15
CA ASN A 210 -3.13 0.98 -15.12
C ASN A 210 -2.20 -0.17 -15.57
N ALA A 211 -1.82 -1.06 -14.67
CA ALA A 211 -1.04 -2.26 -14.99
C ALA A 211 -1.84 -3.23 -15.88
N TYR A 212 -3.15 -3.40 -15.64
CA TYR A 212 -4.01 -4.17 -16.54
C TYR A 212 -4.11 -3.55 -17.93
N ASN A 213 -4.23 -2.23 -18.04
CA ASN A 213 -4.25 -1.54 -19.32
C ASN A 213 -2.93 -1.78 -20.11
N LEU A 214 -1.79 -1.79 -19.42
CA LEU A 214 -0.50 -2.16 -20.04
C LEU A 214 -0.47 -3.64 -20.44
N GLN A 215 -1.02 -4.53 -19.63
CA GLN A 215 -1.11 -5.96 -19.98
C GLN A 215 -2.01 -6.21 -21.20
N ASP A 216 -3.11 -5.47 -21.31
CA ASP A 216 -4.02 -5.53 -22.46
C ASP A 216 -3.33 -5.03 -23.75
N GLN A 217 -2.21 -4.28 -23.63
CA GLN A 217 -1.33 -3.86 -24.72
C GLN A 217 -0.17 -4.85 -24.98
N GLY A 218 -0.11 -5.98 -24.26
CA GLY A 218 0.86 -7.06 -24.46
C GLY A 218 2.05 -7.09 -23.49
N PHE A 219 2.13 -6.16 -22.53
CA PHE A 219 3.19 -6.20 -21.50
C PHE A 219 2.93 -7.32 -20.48
N ASN A 220 3.98 -7.95 -19.98
CA ASN A 220 3.82 -8.89 -18.85
C ASN A 220 3.66 -8.12 -17.52
N THR A 221 3.33 -8.85 -16.43
CA THR A 221 3.06 -8.23 -15.12
C THR A 221 4.26 -7.46 -14.56
N VAL A 222 5.48 -7.95 -14.78
CA VAL A 222 6.71 -7.33 -14.27
C VAL A 222 7.02 -6.05 -15.05
N GLU A 223 6.95 -6.12 -16.39
CA GLU A 223 7.15 -4.97 -17.28
C GLU A 223 6.15 -3.85 -17.01
N ALA A 224 4.88 -4.20 -16.79
CA ALA A 224 3.84 -3.24 -16.47
C ALA A 224 4.15 -2.48 -15.17
N ASN A 225 4.59 -3.17 -14.12
CA ASN A 225 4.94 -2.56 -12.85
C ASN A 225 6.19 -1.67 -12.96
N LEU A 226 7.23 -2.15 -13.65
CA LEU A 226 8.46 -1.38 -13.90
C LEU A 226 8.15 -0.09 -14.66
N LYS A 227 7.28 -0.15 -15.67
CA LYS A 227 6.86 1.01 -16.45
C LYS A 227 6.05 2.02 -15.62
N LEU A 228 5.34 1.55 -14.60
CA LEU A 228 4.64 2.39 -13.63
C LEU A 228 5.53 2.88 -12.48
N GLY A 229 6.80 2.46 -12.41
CA GLY A 229 7.76 2.91 -11.41
C GLY A 229 7.65 2.22 -10.05
N PHE A 230 6.98 1.07 -9.96
CA PHE A 230 6.83 0.31 -8.72
C PHE A 230 7.81 -0.86 -8.64
N GLN A 231 8.19 -1.24 -7.41
CA GLN A 231 8.85 -2.52 -7.19
C GLN A 231 7.89 -3.68 -7.46
N GLU A 232 8.42 -4.90 -7.57
CA GLU A 232 7.59 -6.08 -7.85
C GLU A 232 6.58 -6.42 -6.74
N ASP A 233 6.89 -6.04 -5.49
CA ASP A 233 6.08 -6.31 -4.30
C ASP A 233 6.39 -5.31 -3.17
N GLU A 234 5.43 -4.44 -2.84
CA GLU A 234 5.56 -3.38 -1.82
C GLU A 234 4.78 -3.73 -0.53
N ARG A 235 4.41 -5.00 -0.35
CA ARG A 235 3.58 -5.41 0.79
C ARG A 235 4.35 -5.39 2.10
N ASP A 236 3.67 -4.89 3.12
CA ASP A 236 4.14 -4.89 4.50
C ASP A 236 3.28 -5.81 5.34
N TYR A 237 3.88 -6.89 5.85
CA TYR A 237 3.16 -7.91 6.61
C TYR A 237 3.23 -7.69 8.13
N ARG A 238 3.81 -6.59 8.64
CA ARG A 238 3.91 -6.33 10.09
C ARG A 238 2.56 -6.40 10.82
N VAL A 239 1.49 -5.91 10.18
CA VAL A 239 0.14 -6.00 10.73
C VAL A 239 -0.36 -7.45 10.84
N VAL A 240 0.07 -8.34 9.94
CA VAL A 240 -0.27 -9.77 9.99
C VAL A 240 0.38 -10.45 11.20
N GLU A 241 1.66 -10.15 11.46
CA GLU A 241 2.35 -10.61 12.67
C GLU A 241 1.64 -10.11 13.93
N TYR A 242 1.24 -8.83 13.95
CA TYR A 242 0.49 -8.26 15.07
C TYR A 242 -0.84 -8.97 15.30
N ILE A 243 -1.65 -9.18 14.25
CA ILE A 243 -2.94 -9.86 14.33
C ILE A 243 -2.78 -11.27 14.89
N LEU A 244 -1.79 -12.03 14.41
CA LEU A 244 -1.56 -13.40 14.88
C LEU A 244 -1.17 -13.44 16.36
N LYS A 245 -0.36 -12.48 16.84
CA LYS A 245 0.03 -12.37 18.25
C LYS A 245 -1.12 -11.92 19.14
N ASP A 246 -1.89 -10.92 18.72
CA ASP A 246 -3.08 -10.45 19.43
C ASP A 246 -4.12 -11.57 19.61
N LEU A 247 -4.31 -12.39 18.57
CA LEU A 247 -5.19 -13.57 18.62
C LEU A 247 -4.56 -14.78 19.33
N GLY A 248 -3.37 -14.64 19.92
CA GLY A 248 -2.71 -15.70 20.69
C GLY A 248 -2.23 -16.91 19.88
N VAL A 249 -2.09 -16.77 18.56
CA VAL A 249 -1.71 -17.86 17.64
C VAL A 249 -0.23 -18.19 17.78
N LYS A 250 0.08 -19.43 18.13
CA LYS A 250 1.47 -19.93 18.28
C LYS A 250 1.90 -20.86 17.14
N GLN A 251 0.95 -21.62 16.60
CA GLN A 251 1.19 -22.56 15.52
C GLN A 251 -0.01 -22.66 14.59
N ILE A 252 0.22 -22.96 13.30
CA ILE A 252 -0.81 -22.89 12.27
C ILE A 252 -0.67 -24.00 11.22
N LYS A 253 -1.78 -24.28 10.53
CA LYS A 253 -1.79 -24.93 9.21
C LYS A 253 -1.98 -23.86 8.13
N LEU A 254 -0.92 -23.50 7.42
CA LEU A 254 -0.90 -22.33 6.52
C LEU A 254 -1.44 -22.67 5.13
N ILE A 255 -2.53 -22.02 4.72
CA ILE A 255 -3.15 -22.15 3.39
C ILE A 255 -2.45 -21.21 2.40
N THR A 256 -1.37 -21.67 1.75
CA THR A 256 -0.57 -20.85 0.82
C THR A 256 0.17 -21.66 -0.25
N ASN A 257 0.33 -21.03 -1.42
CA ASN A 257 1.27 -21.44 -2.47
C ASN A 257 2.44 -20.46 -2.60
N ASN A 258 2.46 -19.38 -1.83
CA ASN A 258 3.49 -18.34 -1.92
C ASN A 258 4.60 -18.60 -0.89
N PRO A 259 5.84 -18.89 -1.31
CA PRO A 259 6.96 -19.13 -0.41
C PRO A 259 7.29 -17.91 0.47
N LYS A 260 7.19 -16.69 -0.04
CA LYS A 260 7.44 -15.47 0.75
C LYS A 260 6.53 -15.36 1.98
N LYS A 261 5.30 -15.90 1.91
CA LYS A 261 4.38 -15.94 3.06
C LYS A 261 4.78 -17.01 4.09
N ILE A 262 5.39 -18.10 3.64
CA ILE A 262 5.94 -19.14 4.52
C ILE A 262 7.11 -18.53 5.29
N ASP A 263 8.08 -17.97 4.57
CA ASP A 263 9.27 -17.33 5.16
C ASP A 263 8.89 -16.24 6.17
N PHE A 264 7.90 -15.40 5.83
CA PHE A 264 7.42 -14.34 6.71
C PHE A 264 6.83 -14.88 8.03
N VAL A 265 5.98 -15.91 7.95
CA VAL A 265 5.35 -16.50 9.15
C VAL A 265 6.40 -17.17 10.03
N GLU A 266 7.35 -17.88 9.44
CA GLU A 266 8.45 -18.52 10.18
C GLU A 266 9.32 -17.47 10.90
N GLN A 267 9.64 -16.36 10.24
CA GLN A 267 10.38 -15.24 10.83
C GLN A 267 9.59 -14.51 11.94
N SER A 268 8.26 -14.60 11.92
CA SER A 268 7.38 -14.02 12.95
C SER A 268 7.35 -14.84 14.24
N GLY A 269 8.06 -15.98 14.29
CA GLY A 269 8.11 -16.88 15.43
C GLY A 269 6.89 -17.80 15.57
N ILE A 270 6.06 -17.89 14.52
CA ILE A 270 4.89 -18.77 14.49
C ILE A 270 5.28 -20.08 13.81
N LYS A 271 4.95 -21.20 14.46
CA LYS A 271 5.30 -22.53 13.94
C LYS A 271 4.32 -22.97 12.86
N ILE A 272 4.79 -23.20 11.64
CA ILE A 272 3.99 -23.82 10.58
C ILE A 272 4.04 -25.34 10.78
N ILE A 273 2.92 -25.93 11.20
CA ILE A 273 2.80 -27.39 11.38
C ILE A 273 2.59 -28.09 10.04
N GLU A 274 1.81 -27.46 9.17
CA GLU A 274 1.42 -28.02 7.90
C GLU A 274 1.21 -26.90 6.89
N ARG A 275 1.61 -27.12 5.63
CA ARG A 275 1.27 -26.25 4.51
C ARG A 275 0.12 -26.88 3.72
N ILE A 276 -0.99 -26.18 3.63
CA ILE A 276 -2.15 -26.57 2.83
C ILE A 276 -2.08 -25.84 1.48
N PRO A 277 -1.99 -26.56 0.34
CA PRO A 277 -2.00 -25.94 -0.97
C PRO A 277 -3.32 -25.21 -1.26
N ALA A 278 -3.25 -23.97 -1.74
CA ALA A 278 -4.41 -23.19 -2.15
C ALA A 278 -4.71 -23.41 -3.65
N ILE A 279 -5.04 -24.65 -4.03
CA ILE A 279 -5.22 -25.04 -5.43
C ILE A 279 -6.63 -24.67 -5.89
N THR A 280 -6.72 -23.94 -7.00
CA THR A 280 -7.98 -23.51 -7.62
C THR A 280 -8.02 -23.89 -9.09
N LYS A 281 -9.22 -24.04 -9.66
CA LYS A 281 -9.37 -24.38 -11.09
C LYS A 281 -8.78 -23.27 -11.99
N ILE A 282 -7.94 -23.70 -12.95
CA ILE A 282 -7.35 -22.82 -13.98
C ILE A 282 -8.40 -22.55 -15.06
N ASN A 283 -8.44 -21.31 -15.56
CA ASN A 283 -9.27 -20.92 -16.70
C ASN A 283 -8.40 -20.25 -17.79
N GLN A 284 -8.98 -19.98 -18.95
CA GLN A 284 -8.25 -19.40 -20.08
C GLN A 284 -7.65 -18.01 -19.80
N HIS A 285 -8.24 -17.23 -18.90
CA HIS A 285 -7.83 -15.86 -18.59
C HIS A 285 -6.74 -15.78 -17.51
N ASN A 286 -6.67 -16.75 -16.59
CA ASN A 286 -5.68 -16.73 -15.50
C ASN A 286 -4.45 -17.62 -15.74
N LYS A 287 -4.39 -18.36 -16.86
CA LYS A 287 -3.27 -19.25 -17.20
C LYS A 287 -1.92 -18.53 -17.17
N ASN A 288 -1.78 -17.43 -17.91
CA ASN A 288 -0.54 -16.66 -17.98
C ASN A 288 -0.17 -16.07 -16.61
N TYR A 289 -1.17 -15.58 -15.86
CA TYR A 289 -0.98 -15.03 -14.52
C TYR A 289 -0.44 -16.07 -13.53
N LEU A 290 -0.98 -17.30 -13.56
CA LEU A 290 -0.50 -18.41 -12.73
C LEU A 290 0.89 -18.89 -13.16
N GLN A 291 1.16 -18.89 -14.46
CA GLN A 291 2.49 -19.20 -14.99
C GLN A 291 3.53 -18.18 -14.50
N THR A 292 3.24 -16.88 -14.57
CA THR A 292 4.11 -15.83 -14.01
C THR A 292 4.33 -16.02 -12.50
N LYS A 293 3.29 -16.38 -11.74
CA LYS A 293 3.42 -16.70 -10.31
C LYS A 293 4.40 -17.86 -10.05
N LYS A 294 4.36 -18.90 -10.87
CA LYS A 294 5.23 -20.07 -10.75
C LYS A 294 6.67 -19.75 -11.17
N GLU A 295 6.85 -19.20 -12.36
CA GLU A 295 8.16 -19.00 -12.99
C GLU A 295 8.93 -17.82 -12.39
N HIS A 296 8.26 -16.68 -12.15
CA HIS A 296 8.92 -15.47 -11.67
C HIS A 296 8.84 -15.28 -10.15
N PHE A 297 7.74 -15.71 -9.52
CA PHE A 297 7.54 -15.54 -8.07
C PHE A 297 7.77 -16.81 -7.25
N GLY A 298 8.13 -17.93 -7.89
CA GLY A 298 8.45 -19.20 -7.22
C GLY A 298 7.27 -19.86 -6.52
N HIS A 299 6.03 -19.54 -6.90
CA HIS A 299 4.85 -20.14 -6.26
C HIS A 299 4.80 -21.66 -6.47
N LEU A 300 4.44 -22.38 -5.41
CA LEU A 300 4.28 -23.84 -5.35
C LEU A 300 2.93 -24.28 -5.98
N LEU A 301 2.80 -24.09 -7.29
CA LEU A 301 1.62 -24.39 -8.12
C LEU A 301 1.80 -25.61 -9.01
#